data_AF-A0A7J4RW93-F1
#
_entry.id   AF-A0A7J4RW93-F1
#
_cell.length_a   1.000
_cell.length_b   1.000
_cell.length_c   1.000
_cell.angle_alpha   90.00
_cell.angle_beta   90.00
_cell.angle_gamma   90.00
#
_symmetry.space_group_name_H-M   'P 1'
#
loop_
_entity.id
_entity.type
_entity.pdbx_description
1 polymer ?
#
loop_
_entity_poly.entity_id
_entity_poly.type
_entity_poly.pdbx_seq_one_letter_code
_entity_poly.pdbx_strand_id
1 'polypeptide(L)'
;ENSGISWSASEDILYLLESDSTPELIALDGSTFSQLYSTRLMHKALDFAFVETGGMITKFYVATDANHVAIYGSASYPEGYGVMGSDLDGDNIPDTLDNDDDGDSYQDDWDFNCHNSTLCSREPDLQTIRSMGIRVDGNTIIVEDIYTMSQSDTYLFRNLSRRSITSDQRISYEETNMIESAFCHNMDKNDYVQKLRISLELSVGQVNNGTVQCEILSGLSFTKTYDKEQIKFSFKTAFDVSPNITLPVTLYLNEQISVIDSSITNLVENHPILIQQTTLEGEILSILWWNSDSSQTLELNFTAVQQEQSQINTLLQSVINNTVPIVAISAGVVLLMWVLIRRRNRNSLILDDAEFEDSDADEPVDEDDTLNSADYDLDDYTRPKPIVDSDYITKQVNETPILTENIPTEEKPTDRRAFTIDNDAEFVEKRGVKRRSGRINRNAQGPIMSTKRKRLDGKLDIPGERVITGKKPVTKQHQGAPPVRKVRKVRPVKKDD
;
A
#
# COMPACT_ATOMS: atom_id res chain seq x y z
N GLU A 1 12.18 24.55 -19.62
CA GLU A 1 12.61 23.29 -20.22
C GLU A 1 14.06 23.08 -19.81
N ASN A 2 14.28 22.20 -18.82
CA ASN A 2 15.61 21.81 -18.38
C ASN A 2 16.01 20.55 -19.16
N SER A 3 16.26 20.71 -20.45
CA SER A 3 16.77 19.62 -21.29
C SER A 3 18.30 19.67 -21.28
N GLY A 4 18.93 18.60 -20.79
CA GLY A 4 20.38 18.43 -20.84
C GLY A 4 20.77 17.52 -22.00
N ILE A 5 21.90 17.79 -22.65
CA ILE A 5 22.45 16.91 -23.69
C ILE A 5 23.95 16.75 -23.45
N SER A 6 24.44 15.51 -23.56
CA SER A 6 25.87 15.22 -23.40
C SER A 6 26.26 14.00 -24.21
N TRP A 7 27.43 14.05 -24.83
CA TRP A 7 28.01 12.95 -25.59
C TRP A 7 28.81 12.03 -24.67
N SER A 8 28.80 10.72 -24.94
CA SER A 8 29.73 9.78 -24.34
C SER A 8 31.18 10.14 -24.66
N ALA A 9 32.12 9.64 -23.87
CA ALA A 9 33.55 9.87 -24.09
C ALA A 9 34.05 9.30 -25.44
N SER A 10 33.37 8.30 -25.98
CA SER A 10 33.68 7.73 -27.30
C SER A 10 32.93 8.39 -28.45
N GLU A 11 32.01 9.32 -28.16
CA GLU A 11 31.10 9.96 -29.13
C GLU A 11 30.14 9.00 -29.86
N ASP A 12 30.06 7.74 -29.44
CA ASP A 12 29.16 6.74 -30.03
C ASP A 12 27.74 6.80 -29.45
N ILE A 13 27.55 7.44 -28.28
CA ILE A 13 26.27 7.51 -27.58
C ILE A 13 25.96 8.96 -27.22
N LEU A 14 24.72 9.35 -27.46
CA LEU A 14 24.18 10.66 -27.09
C LEU A 14 23.18 10.49 -25.94
N TYR A 15 23.44 11.13 -24.83
CA TYR A 15 22.53 11.16 -23.69
C TYR A 15 21.66 12.41 -23.73
N LEU A 16 20.34 12.19 -23.67
CA LEU A 16 19.33 13.23 -23.61
C LEU A 16 18.60 13.11 -22.27
N LEU A 17 18.59 14.20 -21.50
CA LEU A 17 17.78 14.31 -20.30
C LEU A 17 16.46 15.01 -20.64
N GLU A 18 15.37 14.27 -20.52
CA GLU A 18 14.01 14.81 -20.53
C GLU A 18 13.58 15.06 -19.08
N SER A 19 13.12 16.27 -18.77
CA SER A 19 12.88 16.72 -17.39
C SER A 19 11.45 17.20 -17.12
N ASP A 20 10.51 16.85 -18.01
CA ASP A 20 9.12 17.27 -17.90
C ASP A 20 8.35 16.33 -16.94
N SER A 21 7.11 15.94 -17.27
CA SER A 21 6.24 15.17 -16.36
C SER A 21 6.71 13.74 -16.09
N THR A 22 7.53 13.17 -16.98
CA THR A 22 8.11 11.83 -16.85
C THR A 22 9.61 11.95 -17.09
N PRO A 23 10.38 12.39 -16.09
CA PRO A 23 11.79 12.66 -16.27
C PRO A 23 12.52 11.35 -16.59
N GLU A 24 13.32 11.36 -17.64
CA GLU A 24 13.97 10.17 -18.18
C GLU A 24 15.31 10.56 -18.80
N LEU A 25 16.33 9.73 -18.57
CA LEU A 25 17.59 9.79 -19.27
C LEU A 25 17.55 8.80 -20.42
N ILE A 26 17.59 9.30 -21.65
CA ILE A 26 17.51 8.50 -22.87
C ILE A 26 18.91 8.40 -23.47
N ALA A 27 19.38 7.19 -23.72
CA ALA A 27 20.61 6.93 -24.46
C ALA A 27 20.27 6.63 -25.92
N LEU A 28 20.82 7.43 -26.83
CA LEU A 28 20.65 7.29 -28.28
C LEU A 28 21.96 6.85 -28.92
N ASP A 29 21.89 6.01 -29.94
CA ASP A 29 23.01 5.73 -30.83
C ASP A 29 23.43 7.01 -31.56
N GLY A 30 24.70 7.39 -31.46
CA GLY A 30 25.25 8.60 -32.06
C GLY A 30 25.20 8.63 -33.59
N SER A 31 25.09 7.46 -34.23
CA SER A 31 25.05 7.34 -35.70
C SER A 31 23.63 7.31 -36.27
N THR A 32 22.71 6.60 -35.61
CA THR A 32 21.33 6.41 -36.08
C THR A 32 20.29 7.23 -35.33
N PHE A 33 20.66 7.80 -34.19
CA PHE A 33 19.75 8.41 -33.21
C PHE A 33 18.62 7.49 -32.75
N SER A 34 18.81 6.17 -32.87
CA SER A 34 17.88 5.19 -32.33
C SER A 34 18.07 5.06 -30.82
N GLN A 35 16.98 4.88 -30.07
CA GLN A 35 17.03 4.68 -28.64
C GLN A 35 17.62 3.31 -28.31
N LEU A 36 18.70 3.31 -27.52
CA LEU A 36 19.38 2.11 -27.05
C LEU A 36 18.76 1.62 -25.75
N TYR A 37 18.70 2.51 -24.75
CA TYR A 37 18.12 2.26 -23.44
C TYR A 37 17.66 3.57 -22.82
N SER A 38 16.85 3.47 -21.77
CA SER A 38 16.40 4.65 -21.04
C SER A 38 16.19 4.33 -19.56
N THR A 39 16.55 5.30 -18.73
CA THR A 39 16.42 5.21 -17.27
C THR A 39 15.44 6.25 -16.80
N ARG A 40 14.34 5.81 -16.21
CA ARG A 40 13.31 6.71 -15.69
C ARG A 40 13.72 7.25 -14.33
N LEU A 41 13.49 8.53 -14.12
CA LEU A 41 13.89 9.24 -12.92
C LEU A 41 12.69 9.42 -11.99
N MET A 42 13.00 9.52 -10.71
CA MET A 42 12.03 9.50 -9.61
C MET A 42 11.71 10.90 -9.07
N HIS A 43 12.37 11.88 -9.66
CA HIS A 43 12.37 13.25 -9.21
C HIS A 43 12.58 14.14 -10.43
N LYS A 44 12.27 15.41 -10.27
CA LYS A 44 12.60 16.41 -11.28
C LYS A 44 14.11 16.49 -11.48
N ALA A 45 14.53 16.45 -12.73
CA ALA A 45 15.92 16.58 -13.12
C ALA A 45 16.21 18.02 -13.58
N LEU A 46 17.28 18.61 -13.05
CA LEU A 46 17.72 19.95 -13.45
C LEU A 46 18.94 19.90 -14.37
N ASP A 47 19.86 19.00 -14.05
CA ASP A 47 21.12 18.78 -14.75
C ASP A 47 21.60 17.35 -14.46
N PHE A 48 22.49 16.83 -15.30
CA PHE A 48 23.06 15.51 -15.10
C PHE A 48 24.56 15.46 -15.44
N ALA A 49 25.25 14.53 -14.79
CA ALA A 49 26.62 14.17 -15.11
C ALA A 49 26.76 12.65 -14.98
N PHE A 50 27.65 12.04 -15.74
CA PHE A 50 27.86 10.60 -15.67
C PHE A 50 29.34 10.24 -15.64
N VAL A 51 29.62 9.03 -15.17
CA VAL A 51 30.95 8.43 -15.13
C VAL A 51 30.91 7.16 -15.97
N GLU A 52 31.64 7.19 -17.08
CA GLU A 52 31.80 6.05 -17.98
C GLU A 52 33.06 5.26 -17.65
N THR A 53 32.95 3.94 -17.66
CA THR A 53 34.09 3.03 -17.60
C THR A 53 33.91 1.95 -18.66
N GLY A 54 34.85 1.86 -19.61
CA GLY A 54 34.80 0.83 -20.66
C GLY A 54 33.63 0.96 -21.64
N GLY A 55 33.10 2.18 -21.87
CA GLY A 55 32.00 2.42 -22.81
C GLY A 55 30.60 2.21 -22.23
N MET A 56 30.49 1.97 -20.92
CA MET A 56 29.21 1.85 -20.19
C MET A 56 29.14 2.89 -19.07
N ILE A 57 27.94 3.43 -18.81
CA ILE A 57 27.70 4.26 -17.62
C ILE A 57 27.77 3.35 -16.39
N THR A 58 28.67 3.71 -15.47
CA THR A 58 28.75 3.04 -14.16
C THR A 58 27.89 3.74 -13.12
N LYS A 59 27.93 5.07 -13.12
CA LYS A 59 27.14 5.94 -12.24
C LYS A 59 26.73 7.17 -13.02
N PHE A 60 25.49 7.60 -12.84
CA PHE A 60 25.04 8.91 -13.26
C PHE A 60 24.43 9.67 -12.08
N TYR A 61 24.72 10.96 -12.05
CA TYR A 61 24.38 11.91 -11.02
C TYR A 61 23.36 12.87 -11.62
N VAL A 62 22.26 13.08 -10.92
CA VAL A 62 21.23 14.03 -11.35
C VAL A 62 21.02 15.07 -10.27
N ALA A 63 21.15 16.33 -10.67
CA ALA A 63 20.80 17.45 -9.82
C ALA A 63 19.27 17.51 -9.70
N THR A 64 18.78 17.42 -8.47
CA THR A 64 17.35 17.46 -8.16
C THR A 64 16.92 18.89 -7.82
N ASP A 65 15.62 19.15 -7.74
CA ASP A 65 15.11 20.42 -7.21
C ASP A 65 15.08 20.49 -5.67
N ALA A 66 15.55 19.43 -5.02
CA ALA A 66 15.83 19.34 -3.60
C ALA A 66 17.32 19.62 -3.29
N ASN A 67 17.70 19.61 -2.01
CA ASN A 67 19.08 19.75 -1.57
C ASN A 67 19.91 18.46 -1.74
N HIS A 68 19.47 17.53 -2.59
CA HIS A 68 20.08 16.23 -2.79
C HIS A 68 20.50 16.06 -4.25
N VAL A 69 21.54 15.25 -4.46
CA VAL A 69 21.93 14.75 -5.77
C VAL A 69 21.56 13.29 -5.81
N ALA A 70 20.73 12.89 -6.76
CA ALA A 70 20.38 11.50 -6.93
C ALA A 70 21.50 10.79 -7.69
N ILE A 71 21.83 9.58 -7.25
CA ILE A 71 22.83 8.73 -7.86
C ILE A 71 22.12 7.48 -8.35
N TYR A 72 22.31 7.19 -9.63
CA TYR A 72 21.80 6.00 -10.27
C TYR A 72 22.97 5.22 -10.85
N GLY A 73 22.92 3.90 -10.77
CA GLY A 73 23.98 3.02 -11.22
C GLY A 73 23.73 1.61 -10.70
N SER A 74 24.73 0.75 -10.85
CA SER A 74 24.70 -0.58 -10.24
C SER A 74 24.68 -0.46 -8.71
N ALA A 75 23.82 -1.27 -8.08
CA ALA A 75 23.77 -1.37 -6.63
C ALA A 75 25.16 -1.76 -6.09
N SER A 76 25.57 -1.10 -5.00
CA SER A 76 26.69 -1.55 -4.20
C SER A 76 26.15 -2.34 -3.02
N TYR A 77 26.86 -3.41 -2.64
CA TYR A 77 26.57 -4.10 -1.40
C TYR A 77 26.67 -3.14 -0.20
N PRO A 78 25.80 -3.32 0.81
CA PRO A 78 25.86 -2.55 2.04
C PRO A 78 27.18 -2.76 2.78
N GLU A 79 27.50 -1.84 3.69
CA GLU A 79 28.70 -1.96 4.52
C GLU A 79 28.60 -3.20 5.41
N GLY A 80 29.68 -3.98 5.50
CA GLY A 80 29.68 -5.21 6.29
C GLY A 80 29.24 -6.48 5.55
N TYR A 81 28.71 -6.37 4.32
CA TYR A 81 28.32 -7.54 3.53
C TYR A 81 29.48 -8.53 3.32
N GLY A 82 29.22 -9.81 3.63
CA GLY A 82 30.17 -10.91 3.55
C GLY A 82 31.22 -10.94 4.66
N VAL A 83 31.09 -10.10 5.69
CA VAL A 83 31.92 -10.16 6.89
C VAL A 83 31.43 -11.30 7.79
N MET A 84 32.35 -12.01 8.42
CA MET A 84 31.99 -13.09 9.35
C MET A 84 31.47 -12.52 10.68
N GLY A 85 30.34 -13.05 11.15
CA GLY A 85 29.78 -12.75 12.48
C GLY A 85 28.49 -13.52 12.75
N SER A 86 27.80 -13.15 13.83
CA SER A 86 26.38 -13.50 13.99
C SER A 86 25.60 -12.67 13.00
N ASP A 87 24.66 -13.29 12.29
CA ASP A 87 23.81 -12.70 11.26
C ASP A 87 22.42 -13.32 11.50
N LEU A 88 21.53 -12.55 12.12
CA LEU A 88 20.25 -13.03 12.62
C LEU A 88 19.24 -13.23 11.48
N ASP A 89 19.07 -12.24 10.61
CA ASP A 89 18.11 -12.24 9.51
C ASP A 89 18.63 -13.03 8.28
N GLY A 90 19.95 -13.18 8.16
CA GLY A 90 20.62 -13.95 7.13
C GLY A 90 20.88 -13.15 5.85
N ASP A 91 21.05 -11.83 5.94
CA ASP A 91 21.34 -10.97 4.78
C ASP A 91 22.85 -10.93 4.40
N ASN A 92 23.69 -11.62 5.17
CA ASN A 92 25.15 -11.68 5.10
C ASN A 92 25.88 -10.46 5.67
N ILE A 93 25.22 -9.65 6.48
CA ILE A 93 25.82 -8.60 7.30
C ILE A 93 25.79 -9.08 8.76
N PRO A 94 26.90 -8.97 9.50
CA PRO A 94 26.86 -9.38 10.90
C PRO A 94 26.14 -8.34 11.77
N ASP A 95 25.35 -8.77 12.76
CA ASP A 95 24.55 -7.96 13.72
C ASP A 95 25.33 -6.76 14.34
N THR A 96 26.66 -6.83 14.36
CA THR A 96 27.51 -5.73 14.89
C THR A 96 27.73 -4.57 13.93
N LEU A 97 27.45 -4.78 12.65
CA LEU A 97 27.60 -3.83 11.54
C LEU A 97 26.27 -3.55 10.84
N ASP A 98 25.28 -4.42 11.04
CA ASP A 98 23.91 -4.21 10.63
C ASP A 98 23.24 -3.13 11.50
N ASN A 99 22.26 -2.43 10.94
CA ASN A 99 21.44 -1.47 11.67
C ASN A 99 19.98 -1.93 11.81
N ASP A 100 19.62 -3.09 11.25
CA ASP A 100 18.30 -3.71 11.30
C ASP A 100 18.45 -5.24 11.42
N ASP A 101 18.77 -5.70 12.63
CA ASP A 101 19.14 -7.10 12.93
C ASP A 101 18.02 -8.12 12.60
N ASP A 102 16.76 -7.70 12.50
CA ASP A 102 15.62 -8.59 12.24
C ASP A 102 14.89 -8.33 10.91
N GLY A 103 15.39 -7.37 10.11
CA GLY A 103 14.99 -7.15 8.74
C GLY A 103 13.57 -6.60 8.57
N ASP A 104 13.04 -5.92 9.58
CA ASP A 104 11.67 -5.41 9.59
C ASP A 104 11.55 -3.96 9.06
N SER A 105 12.63 -3.40 8.54
CA SER A 105 12.76 -2.02 8.05
C SER A 105 12.70 -0.94 9.15
N TYR A 106 12.82 -1.31 10.42
CA TYR A 106 13.12 -0.40 11.51
C TYR A 106 14.56 -0.55 11.97
N GLN A 107 15.21 0.59 12.17
CA GLN A 107 16.56 0.57 12.71
C GLN A 107 16.56 0.15 14.18
N ASP A 108 17.51 -0.68 14.60
CA ASP A 108 17.63 -1.21 15.98
C ASP A 108 17.56 -0.11 17.05
N ASP A 109 18.22 1.03 16.81
CA ASP A 109 18.23 2.19 17.71
C ASP A 109 16.83 2.80 17.94
N TRP A 110 15.92 2.56 17.00
CA TRP A 110 14.55 3.08 16.97
C TRP A 110 13.50 2.01 17.17
N ASP A 111 13.89 0.74 17.28
CA ASP A 111 12.99 -0.35 17.59
C ASP A 111 12.96 -0.65 19.10
N PHE A 112 11.89 -0.21 19.74
CA PHE A 112 11.70 -0.29 21.19
C PHE A 112 10.29 -0.73 21.58
N ASN A 113 9.45 -1.11 20.62
CA ASN A 113 8.03 -1.34 20.85
C ASN A 113 7.55 -2.73 20.41
N CYS A 114 8.25 -3.76 20.85
CA CYS A 114 7.87 -5.16 20.71
C CYS A 114 6.98 -5.62 21.87
N HIS A 115 6.12 -6.62 21.63
CA HIS A 115 5.15 -7.10 22.62
C HIS A 115 5.70 -8.20 23.53
N ASN A 116 6.58 -9.06 23.04
CA ASN A 116 6.95 -10.30 23.72
C ASN A 116 8.44 -10.39 24.06
N SER A 117 9.31 -9.68 23.35
CA SER A 117 10.75 -9.66 23.59
C SER A 117 11.20 -8.51 24.49
N THR A 118 12.36 -8.70 25.13
CA THR A 118 13.10 -7.62 25.81
C THR A 118 14.06 -6.88 24.88
N LEU A 119 14.37 -7.47 23.73
CA LEU A 119 15.21 -6.93 22.66
C LEU A 119 14.35 -6.91 21.40
N CYS A 120 13.87 -5.73 21.02
CA CYS A 120 12.94 -5.61 19.91
C CYS A 120 13.63 -5.84 18.57
N SER A 121 14.88 -5.39 18.43
CA SER A 121 15.78 -5.62 17.29
C SER A 121 16.09 -7.09 16.96
N ARG A 122 15.36 -8.03 17.52
CA ARG A 122 15.50 -9.47 17.25
C ARG A 122 14.13 -10.14 17.07
N GLU A 123 13.06 -9.35 17.03
CA GLU A 123 11.67 -9.79 16.91
C GLU A 123 10.99 -8.97 15.82
N PRO A 124 10.97 -9.46 14.57
CA PRO A 124 10.57 -8.64 13.43
C PRO A 124 9.09 -8.26 13.49
N ASP A 125 8.77 -7.01 13.15
CA ASP A 125 7.41 -6.57 12.90
C ASP A 125 6.86 -7.17 11.59
N LEU A 126 5.89 -8.09 11.76
CA LEU A 126 5.21 -8.79 10.67
C LEU A 126 4.47 -7.85 9.70
N GLN A 127 4.26 -6.57 10.06
CA GLN A 127 3.64 -5.60 9.18
C GLN A 127 4.61 -4.95 8.19
N THR A 128 5.90 -4.90 8.51
CA THR A 128 6.89 -4.14 7.74
C THR A 128 7.95 -5.04 7.12
N ILE A 129 8.21 -6.22 7.69
CA ILE A 129 9.02 -7.26 7.05
C ILE A 129 8.54 -7.58 5.62
N ARG A 130 9.47 -7.98 4.76
CA ARG A 130 9.15 -8.45 3.40
C ARG A 130 8.14 -9.60 3.47
N SER A 131 7.09 -9.53 2.67
CA SER A 131 6.05 -10.57 2.65
C SER A 131 5.79 -11.08 1.24
N MET A 132 5.67 -12.40 1.08
CA MET A 132 5.39 -13.02 -0.21
C MET A 132 4.08 -13.81 -0.13
N GLY A 133 3.06 -13.28 -0.79
CA GLY A 133 1.74 -13.89 -0.96
C GLY A 133 1.72 -14.85 -2.13
N ILE A 134 1.39 -16.12 -1.88
CA ILE A 134 1.31 -17.15 -2.92
C ILE A 134 -0.11 -17.68 -3.00
N ARG A 135 -0.68 -17.63 -4.20
CA ARG A 135 -2.00 -18.18 -4.51
C ARG A 135 -2.02 -18.95 -5.82
N VAL A 136 -2.86 -19.97 -5.88
CA VAL A 136 -3.14 -20.74 -7.09
C VAL A 136 -4.49 -20.32 -7.66
N ASP A 137 -4.49 -19.88 -8.92
CA ASP A 137 -5.68 -19.42 -9.64
C ASP A 137 -5.82 -20.19 -10.95
N GLY A 138 -6.63 -21.26 -10.94
CA GLY A 138 -6.77 -22.17 -12.07
C GLY A 138 -5.44 -22.87 -12.42
N ASN A 139 -4.86 -22.52 -13.57
CA ASN A 139 -3.56 -23.04 -14.02
C ASN A 139 -2.41 -22.04 -13.83
N THR A 140 -2.66 -20.94 -13.12
CA THR A 140 -1.68 -19.89 -12.87
C THR A 140 -1.29 -19.85 -11.41
N ILE A 141 0.00 -19.67 -11.15
CA ILE A 141 0.51 -19.39 -9.80
C ILE A 141 0.83 -17.90 -9.77
N ILE A 142 0.26 -17.21 -8.79
CA ILE A 142 0.44 -15.79 -8.61
C ILE A 142 1.20 -15.60 -7.31
N VAL A 143 2.39 -15.02 -7.45
CA VAL A 143 3.28 -14.64 -6.36
C VAL A 143 3.27 -13.12 -6.25
N GLU A 144 2.92 -12.60 -5.10
CA GLU A 144 2.91 -11.19 -4.78
C GLU A 144 3.96 -10.92 -3.72
N ASP A 145 5.10 -10.37 -4.13
CA ASP A 145 6.23 -10.06 -3.27
C ASP A 145 6.16 -8.59 -2.86
N ILE A 146 5.99 -8.33 -1.57
CA ILE A 146 5.76 -7.00 -1.02
C ILE A 146 6.97 -6.61 -0.18
N TYR A 147 7.51 -5.45 -0.50
CA TYR A 147 8.62 -4.84 0.21
C TYR A 147 8.16 -3.57 0.91
N THR A 148 8.74 -3.32 2.08
CA THR A 148 8.61 -2.06 2.81
C THR A 148 9.95 -1.37 2.79
N MET A 149 9.95 -0.05 2.56
CA MET A 149 11.17 0.74 2.68
C MET A 149 11.40 1.17 4.12
N SER A 150 12.66 1.30 4.50
CA SER A 150 13.04 1.95 5.76
C SER A 150 12.38 3.32 5.90
N GLN A 151 12.17 3.75 7.14
CA GLN A 151 11.56 5.06 7.38
C GLN A 151 12.45 6.21 6.89
N SER A 152 13.78 6.07 7.00
CA SER A 152 14.76 7.05 6.52
C SER A 152 14.70 7.22 5.00
N ASP A 153 14.68 6.12 4.25
CA ASP A 153 14.58 6.15 2.79
C ASP A 153 13.22 6.66 2.34
N THR A 154 12.15 6.24 3.01
CA THR A 154 10.79 6.77 2.77
C THR A 154 10.79 8.31 2.83
N TYR A 155 11.42 8.90 3.86
CA TYR A 155 11.52 10.36 3.96
C TYR A 155 12.33 11.00 2.84
N LEU A 156 13.42 10.36 2.41
CA LEU A 156 14.23 10.81 1.29
C LEU A 156 13.44 10.80 -0.02
N PHE A 157 12.78 9.69 -0.35
CA PHE A 157 11.94 9.56 -1.54
C PHE A 157 10.83 10.60 -1.56
N ARG A 158 10.14 10.79 -0.45
CA ARG A 158 9.10 11.83 -0.35
C ARG A 158 9.64 13.24 -0.53
N ASN A 159 10.83 13.52 0.00
CA ASN A 159 11.42 14.84 -0.12
C ASN A 159 11.90 15.13 -1.56
N LEU A 160 12.39 14.09 -2.25
CA LEU A 160 12.78 14.16 -3.66
C LEU A 160 11.55 14.34 -4.58
N SER A 161 10.41 13.74 -4.25
CA SER A 161 9.26 13.70 -5.16
C SER A 161 8.23 14.82 -4.99
N ARG A 162 8.00 15.34 -3.77
CA ARG A 162 6.93 16.31 -3.40
C ARG A 162 6.85 17.61 -4.23
N ARG A 163 7.83 17.90 -5.07
CA ARG A 163 7.87 19.10 -5.91
C ARG A 163 8.27 18.81 -7.35
N SER A 164 8.28 17.53 -7.70
CA SER A 164 8.80 17.08 -8.97
C SER A 164 7.88 17.48 -10.11
N ILE A 165 6.57 17.39 -9.91
CA ILE A 165 5.56 17.79 -10.88
C ILE A 165 4.82 19.03 -10.37
N THR A 166 4.29 18.97 -9.15
CA THR A 166 3.51 20.07 -8.56
C THR A 166 4.24 20.59 -7.33
N SER A 167 4.54 21.89 -7.28
CA SER A 167 5.23 22.48 -6.13
C SER A 167 4.28 22.69 -4.95
N ASP A 168 3.97 21.65 -4.19
CA ASP A 168 3.17 21.72 -2.98
C ASP A 168 3.87 21.08 -1.76
N GLN A 169 3.11 20.69 -0.74
CA GLN A 169 3.61 20.01 0.46
C GLN A 169 3.19 18.54 0.56
N ARG A 170 2.55 17.97 -0.47
CA ARG A 170 1.98 16.63 -0.46
C ARG A 170 2.18 15.95 -1.80
N ILE A 171 2.60 14.70 -1.78
CA ILE A 171 2.87 14.00 -3.04
C ILE A 171 1.55 13.77 -3.78
N SER A 172 1.50 14.21 -5.03
CA SER A 172 0.32 14.04 -5.88
C SER A 172 0.22 12.61 -6.43
N TYR A 173 -0.91 12.27 -7.03
CA TYR A 173 -1.07 10.98 -7.69
C TYR A 173 -0.15 10.86 -8.91
N GLU A 174 0.05 11.95 -9.67
CA GLU A 174 0.98 11.99 -10.80
C GLU A 174 2.43 11.75 -10.36
N GLU A 175 2.84 12.33 -9.22
CA GLU A 175 4.18 12.11 -8.65
C GLU A 175 4.36 10.68 -8.14
N THR A 176 3.29 10.06 -7.61
CA THR A 176 3.28 8.65 -7.23
C THR A 176 3.47 7.75 -8.45
N ASN A 177 2.73 8.00 -9.53
CA ASN A 177 2.85 7.25 -10.78
C ASN A 177 4.23 7.42 -11.43
N MET A 178 4.86 8.59 -11.29
CA MET A 178 6.22 8.83 -11.77
C MET A 178 7.23 7.94 -11.02
N ILE A 179 7.12 7.84 -9.69
CA ILE A 179 7.96 6.96 -8.88
C ILE A 179 7.71 5.49 -9.24
N GLU A 180 6.45 5.06 -9.32
CA GLU A 180 6.08 3.70 -9.69
C GLU A 180 6.67 3.33 -11.06
N SER A 181 6.46 4.20 -12.05
CA SER A 181 7.03 4.06 -13.38
C SER A 181 8.55 3.90 -13.37
N ALA A 182 9.26 4.63 -12.50
CA ALA A 182 10.70 4.53 -12.38
C ALA A 182 11.18 3.25 -11.67
N PHE A 183 10.54 2.83 -10.58
CA PHE A 183 10.82 1.52 -9.95
C PHE A 183 10.63 0.38 -10.95
N CYS A 184 9.48 0.36 -11.63
CA CYS A 184 9.09 -0.77 -12.47
C CYS A 184 9.82 -0.81 -13.83
N HIS A 185 10.25 0.34 -14.36
CA HIS A 185 10.98 0.40 -15.64
C HIS A 185 12.47 0.13 -15.48
N ASN A 186 13.07 0.55 -14.38
CA ASN A 186 14.50 0.40 -14.16
C ASN A 186 14.90 -1.00 -13.64
N MET A 187 13.92 -1.83 -13.25
CA MET A 187 14.14 -3.21 -12.79
C MET A 187 14.40 -4.18 -13.95
N ASP A 188 15.37 -5.09 -13.79
CA ASP A 188 15.52 -6.25 -14.69
C ASP A 188 14.45 -7.31 -14.38
N LYS A 189 13.33 -7.18 -15.08
CA LYS A 189 12.19 -8.11 -14.99
C LYS A 189 12.59 -9.55 -15.31
N ASN A 190 13.56 -9.77 -16.20
CA ASN A 190 13.94 -11.12 -16.59
C ASN A 190 14.76 -11.79 -15.48
N ASP A 191 15.71 -11.07 -14.88
CA ASP A 191 16.49 -11.59 -13.74
C ASP A 191 15.57 -11.97 -12.57
N TYR A 192 14.64 -11.07 -12.19
CA TYR A 192 13.67 -11.33 -11.13
C TYR A 192 12.82 -12.58 -11.42
N VAL A 193 12.21 -12.65 -12.61
CA VAL A 193 11.36 -13.77 -13.01
C VAL A 193 12.15 -15.09 -13.05
N GLN A 194 13.40 -15.08 -13.51
CA GLN A 194 14.21 -16.30 -13.57
C GLN A 194 14.60 -16.80 -12.17
N LYS A 195 15.04 -15.91 -11.27
CA LYS A 195 15.35 -16.27 -9.88
C LYS A 195 14.12 -16.83 -9.17
N LEU A 196 12.98 -16.15 -9.28
CA LEU A 196 11.74 -16.62 -8.70
C LEU A 196 11.30 -17.98 -9.28
N ARG A 197 11.43 -18.18 -10.60
CA ARG A 197 11.11 -19.46 -11.24
C ARG A 197 12.00 -20.61 -10.77
N ILE A 198 13.28 -20.35 -10.50
CA ILE A 198 14.23 -21.38 -10.04
C ILE A 198 13.95 -21.77 -8.58
N SER A 199 13.53 -20.81 -7.76
CA SER A 199 13.13 -21.04 -6.37
C SER A 199 11.85 -21.88 -6.25
N LEU A 200 10.93 -21.76 -7.21
CA LEU A 200 9.63 -22.43 -7.21
C LEU A 200 9.69 -23.83 -7.82
N GLU A 201 9.39 -24.86 -7.02
CA GLU A 201 9.22 -26.23 -7.46
C GLU A 201 7.81 -26.75 -7.15
N LEU A 202 7.24 -27.56 -8.05
CA LEU A 202 5.90 -28.13 -7.89
C LEU A 202 5.99 -29.64 -7.76
N SER A 203 5.15 -30.22 -6.89
CA SER A 203 5.05 -31.69 -6.78
C SER A 203 4.59 -32.34 -8.08
N VAL A 204 3.77 -31.66 -8.87
CA VAL A 204 3.31 -32.08 -10.20
C VAL A 204 3.31 -30.89 -11.15
N GLY A 205 4.01 -31.05 -12.28
CA GLY A 205 4.10 -30.06 -13.34
C GLY A 205 5.28 -29.11 -13.19
N GLN A 206 5.32 -28.11 -14.08
CA GLN A 206 6.42 -27.14 -14.15
C GLN A 206 5.89 -25.74 -14.38
N VAL A 207 6.54 -24.79 -13.72
CA VAL A 207 6.28 -23.36 -13.83
C VAL A 207 6.96 -22.83 -15.09
N ASN A 208 6.20 -22.18 -15.96
CA ASN A 208 6.64 -21.60 -17.23
C ASN A 208 6.09 -20.17 -17.38
N ASN A 209 6.67 -19.40 -18.31
CA ASN A 209 6.20 -18.05 -18.69
C ASN A 209 5.84 -17.14 -17.50
N GLY A 210 6.84 -16.55 -16.86
CA GLY A 210 6.61 -15.56 -15.81
C GLY A 210 6.38 -14.16 -16.39
N THR A 211 5.32 -13.49 -15.93
CA THR A 211 5.08 -12.07 -16.21
C THR A 211 5.03 -11.31 -14.89
N VAL A 212 5.84 -10.26 -14.76
CA VAL A 212 5.92 -9.43 -13.56
C VAL A 212 5.27 -8.06 -13.80
N GLN A 213 4.37 -7.70 -12.91
CA GLN A 213 3.82 -6.36 -12.77
C GLN A 213 4.32 -5.77 -11.45
N CYS A 214 4.69 -4.51 -11.47
CA CYS A 214 5.18 -3.79 -10.32
C CYS A 214 4.20 -2.65 -10.02
N GLU A 215 3.91 -2.41 -8.75
CA GLU A 215 2.99 -1.35 -8.31
C GLU A 215 3.43 -0.79 -6.95
N ILE A 216 3.06 0.45 -6.66
CA ILE A 216 3.23 1.04 -5.32
C ILE A 216 1.91 0.92 -4.56
N LEU A 217 1.93 0.18 -3.45
CA LEU A 217 0.74 -0.10 -2.65
C LEU A 217 0.37 1.09 -1.76
N SER A 218 1.35 1.69 -1.07
CA SER A 218 1.07 2.74 -0.07
C SER A 218 2.30 3.59 0.27
N GLY A 219 2.08 4.65 1.05
CA GLY A 219 3.15 5.48 1.62
C GLY A 219 3.61 6.66 0.77
N LEU A 220 3.06 6.86 -0.43
CA LEU A 220 3.39 8.02 -1.27
C LEU A 220 2.22 9.00 -1.44
N SER A 221 1.15 8.56 -2.08
CA SER A 221 0.05 9.48 -2.45
C SER A 221 -0.55 10.20 -1.25
N PHE A 222 -0.75 11.51 -1.39
CA PHE A 222 -1.32 12.42 -0.37
C PHE A 222 -0.54 12.51 0.95
N THR A 223 0.66 11.94 1.03
CA THR A 223 1.51 12.00 2.22
C THR A 223 2.39 13.25 2.23
N LYS A 224 2.71 13.71 3.43
CA LYS A 224 3.76 14.70 3.69
C LYS A 224 5.10 14.00 3.92
N THR A 225 6.17 14.78 3.82
CA THR A 225 7.55 14.29 3.99
C THR A 225 7.80 13.50 5.26
N TYR A 226 7.15 13.83 6.39
CA TYR A 226 7.40 13.21 7.70
C TYR A 226 6.21 12.41 8.23
N ASP A 227 5.31 11.96 7.36
CA ASP A 227 4.22 11.07 7.79
C ASP A 227 4.78 9.70 8.16
N LYS A 228 4.16 9.01 9.13
CA LYS A 228 4.73 7.78 9.70
C LYS A 228 4.71 6.57 8.76
N GLU A 229 3.76 6.54 7.84
CA GLU A 229 3.57 5.41 6.92
C GLU A 229 4.83 5.22 6.07
N GLN A 230 5.33 4.00 5.96
CA GLN A 230 6.43 3.66 5.05
C GLN A 230 5.93 3.43 3.63
N ILE A 231 6.83 3.59 2.65
CA ILE A 231 6.54 3.22 1.27
C ILE A 231 6.49 1.70 1.19
N LYS A 232 5.39 1.17 0.65
CA LYS A 232 5.27 -0.25 0.30
C LYS A 232 5.06 -0.40 -1.19
N PHE A 233 5.82 -1.29 -1.80
CA PHE A 233 5.70 -1.62 -3.22
C PHE A 233 5.67 -3.13 -3.39
N SER A 234 5.01 -3.60 -4.44
CA SER A 234 4.86 -5.01 -4.72
C SER A 234 5.26 -5.40 -6.13
N PHE A 235 5.82 -6.60 -6.25
CA PHE A 235 6.07 -7.29 -7.50
C PHE A 235 5.14 -8.48 -7.59
N LYS A 236 4.12 -8.33 -8.45
CA LYS A 236 3.14 -9.37 -8.74
C LYS A 236 3.57 -10.16 -9.97
N THR A 237 3.99 -11.39 -9.74
CA THR A 237 4.40 -12.30 -10.79
C THR A 237 3.38 -13.40 -11.01
N ALA A 238 2.91 -13.53 -12.24
CA ALA A 238 2.03 -14.62 -12.67
C ALA A 238 2.83 -15.60 -13.52
N PHE A 239 2.76 -16.87 -13.15
CA PHE A 239 3.35 -17.98 -13.90
C PHE A 239 2.28 -18.93 -14.41
N ASP A 240 2.49 -19.44 -15.62
CA ASP A 240 1.69 -20.52 -16.19
C ASP A 240 2.23 -21.88 -15.75
N VAL A 241 1.36 -22.81 -15.38
CA VAL A 241 1.77 -24.18 -15.02
C VAL A 241 1.40 -25.18 -16.11
N SER A 242 2.36 -26.04 -16.46
CA SER A 242 2.20 -27.10 -17.46
C SER A 242 2.71 -28.45 -16.94
N PRO A 243 1.94 -29.56 -17.07
CA PRO A 243 0.53 -29.60 -17.47
C PRO A 243 -0.39 -28.90 -16.46
N ASN A 244 -1.66 -28.70 -16.83
CA ASN A 244 -2.67 -28.03 -15.97
C ASN A 244 -2.64 -28.55 -14.53
N ILE A 245 -2.79 -27.63 -13.57
CA ILE A 245 -2.73 -27.95 -12.14
C ILE A 245 -3.89 -28.90 -11.78
N THR A 246 -3.54 -30.05 -11.20
CA THR A 246 -4.51 -30.97 -10.59
C THR A 246 -4.29 -30.98 -9.09
N LEU A 247 -5.30 -30.58 -8.34
CA LEU A 247 -5.27 -30.58 -6.88
C LEU A 247 -5.45 -32.01 -6.32
N PRO A 248 -4.83 -32.37 -5.18
CA PRO A 248 -3.94 -31.54 -4.36
C PRO A 248 -2.56 -31.34 -4.99
N VAL A 249 -2.01 -30.14 -4.84
CA VAL A 249 -0.65 -29.82 -5.28
C VAL A 249 0.15 -29.22 -4.12
N THR A 250 1.43 -29.58 -4.06
CA THR A 250 2.37 -29.03 -3.09
C THR A 250 3.38 -28.18 -3.85
N LEU A 251 3.57 -26.95 -3.39
CA LEU A 251 4.56 -26.03 -3.90
C LEU A 251 5.72 -25.97 -2.90
N TYR A 252 6.92 -26.15 -3.41
CA TYR A 252 8.16 -26.10 -2.67
C TYR A 252 8.89 -24.81 -3.02
N LEU A 253 9.35 -24.09 -2.00
CA LEU A 253 10.30 -23.00 -2.15
C LEU A 253 11.66 -23.48 -1.69
N ASN A 254 12.58 -23.60 -2.65
CA ASN A 254 13.90 -24.18 -2.42
C ASN A 254 14.91 -23.17 -1.87
N GLU A 255 14.78 -21.90 -2.25
CA GLU A 255 15.70 -20.82 -1.86
C GLU A 255 14.98 -19.48 -1.71
N GLN A 256 15.43 -18.63 -0.79
CA GLN A 256 14.96 -17.27 -0.70
C GLN A 256 15.58 -16.44 -1.83
N ILE A 257 14.75 -15.78 -2.63
CA ILE A 257 15.26 -14.97 -3.74
C ILE A 257 15.69 -13.59 -3.27
N SER A 258 16.84 -13.12 -3.78
CA SER A 258 17.31 -11.75 -3.60
C SER A 258 17.70 -11.13 -4.95
N VAL A 259 17.26 -9.89 -5.16
CA VAL A 259 17.40 -9.14 -6.43
C VAL A 259 18.06 -7.77 -6.25
N ILE A 260 18.95 -7.67 -5.25
CA ILE A 260 19.74 -6.47 -4.92
C ILE A 260 20.43 -5.88 -6.16
N ASP A 261 21.01 -6.70 -7.03
CA ASP A 261 21.83 -6.20 -8.15
C ASP A 261 21.03 -5.56 -9.30
N SER A 262 19.72 -5.83 -9.37
CA SER A 262 18.92 -5.60 -10.56
C SER A 262 17.59 -4.87 -10.31
N SER A 263 17.38 -4.38 -9.09
CA SER A 263 16.15 -3.71 -8.67
C SER A 263 16.42 -2.66 -7.58
N ILE A 264 15.40 -1.88 -7.26
CA ILE A 264 15.37 -0.97 -6.11
C ILE A 264 15.44 -1.71 -4.77
N THR A 265 15.28 -3.03 -4.78
CA THR A 265 15.31 -3.89 -3.59
C THR A 265 16.68 -3.93 -2.89
N ASN A 266 17.69 -3.22 -3.41
CA ASN A 266 18.95 -2.99 -2.70
C ASN A 266 18.85 -1.95 -1.59
N LEU A 267 17.75 -1.19 -1.52
CA LEU A 267 17.47 -0.19 -0.48
C LEU A 267 16.46 -0.70 0.57
N VAL A 268 16.14 -1.99 0.56
CA VAL A 268 15.16 -2.59 1.47
C VAL A 268 15.68 -3.93 1.95
N GLU A 269 15.18 -4.33 3.11
CA GLU A 269 15.52 -5.61 3.69
C GLU A 269 14.90 -6.76 2.89
N ASN A 270 15.71 -7.77 2.59
CA ASN A 270 15.31 -8.91 1.75
C ASN A 270 14.97 -10.15 2.58
N HIS A 271 15.43 -10.19 3.82
CA HIS A 271 15.29 -11.28 4.77
C HIS A 271 14.92 -10.69 6.13
N PRO A 272 14.19 -11.42 6.98
CA PRO A 272 13.47 -12.67 6.70
C PRO A 272 12.25 -12.43 5.79
N ILE A 273 11.56 -13.50 5.37
CA ILE A 273 10.38 -13.40 4.50
C ILE A 273 9.13 -13.94 5.20
N LEU A 274 8.07 -13.14 5.29
CA LEU A 274 6.74 -13.60 5.71
C LEU A 274 5.99 -14.22 4.53
N ILE A 275 5.90 -15.55 4.51
CA ILE A 275 5.18 -16.30 3.48
C ILE A 275 3.70 -16.35 3.84
N GLN A 276 2.86 -15.89 2.92
CA GLN A 276 1.40 -15.92 3.06
C GLN A 276 0.79 -16.83 2.01
N GLN A 277 0.33 -18.00 2.42
CA GLN A 277 -0.38 -18.92 1.55
C GLN A 277 -1.87 -18.58 1.58
N THR A 278 -2.44 -18.20 0.44
CA THR A 278 -3.91 -18.07 0.32
C THR A 278 -4.48 -19.40 -0.16
N THR A 279 -5.28 -20.06 0.69
CA THR A 279 -5.98 -21.29 0.33
C THR A 279 -7.12 -21.00 -0.65
N LEU A 280 -7.66 -22.04 -1.30
CA LEU A 280 -8.84 -21.89 -2.17
C LEU A 280 -10.10 -21.43 -1.41
N GLU A 281 -10.11 -21.56 -0.09
CA GLU A 281 -11.18 -21.10 0.81
C GLU A 281 -11.04 -19.60 1.16
N GLY A 282 -9.93 -18.97 0.75
CA GLY A 282 -9.59 -17.59 1.07
C GLY A 282 -8.96 -17.42 2.46
N GLU A 283 -8.63 -18.52 3.14
CA GLU A 283 -7.87 -18.47 4.39
C GLU A 283 -6.39 -18.14 4.08
N ILE A 284 -5.81 -17.27 4.90
CA ILE A 284 -4.41 -16.87 4.78
C ILE A 284 -3.62 -17.56 5.89
N LEU A 285 -2.70 -18.44 5.50
CA LEU A 285 -1.75 -19.08 6.41
C LEU A 285 -0.41 -18.35 6.30
N SER A 286 0.09 -17.83 7.42
CA SER A 286 1.34 -17.08 7.48
C SER A 286 2.45 -17.88 8.14
N ILE A 287 3.62 -17.97 7.50
CA ILE A 287 4.81 -18.62 8.01
C ILE A 287 5.99 -17.66 7.85
N LEU A 288 6.76 -17.45 8.92
CA LEU A 288 7.99 -16.66 8.84
C LEU A 288 9.15 -17.56 8.41
N TRP A 289 9.86 -17.18 7.35
CA TRP A 289 10.95 -17.94 6.75
C TRP A 289 12.29 -17.20 6.92
N TRP A 290 13.16 -17.76 7.77
CA TRP A 290 14.50 -17.24 8.04
C TRP A 290 15.53 -17.80 7.05
N ASN A 291 16.49 -16.98 6.61
CA ASN A 291 17.52 -17.40 5.66
C ASN A 291 18.70 -18.13 6.34
N SER A 292 18.88 -17.93 7.65
CA SER A 292 19.92 -18.56 8.46
C SER A 292 19.72 -20.08 8.66
N ASP A 293 18.49 -20.58 8.48
CA ASP A 293 18.14 -21.99 8.59
C ASP A 293 18.42 -22.74 7.27
N SER A 294 19.70 -23.05 7.05
CA SER A 294 20.29 -23.76 5.88
C SER A 294 19.69 -25.11 5.44
N SER A 295 18.47 -25.50 5.86
CA SER A 295 17.89 -26.81 5.54
C SER A 295 16.38 -26.90 5.36
N GLN A 296 15.62 -25.79 5.41
CA GLN A 296 14.16 -25.86 5.25
C GLN A 296 13.71 -25.40 3.87
N THR A 297 13.45 -26.36 2.98
CA THR A 297 12.55 -26.16 1.85
C THR A 297 11.15 -25.94 2.39
N LEU A 298 10.53 -24.81 2.08
CA LEU A 298 9.19 -24.50 2.58
C LEU A 298 8.14 -25.22 1.72
N GLU A 299 7.24 -25.96 2.36
CA GLU A 299 6.19 -26.71 1.68
C GLU A 299 4.82 -26.01 1.86
N LEU A 300 4.20 -25.61 0.76
CA LEU A 300 2.86 -25.01 0.74
C LEU A 300 1.87 -25.98 0.11
N ASN A 301 0.88 -26.41 0.89
CA ASN A 301 -0.07 -27.45 0.49
C ASN A 301 -1.39 -26.86 0.02
N PHE A 302 -1.73 -27.02 -1.26
CA PHE A 302 -3.00 -26.58 -1.84
C PHE A 302 -3.91 -27.79 -2.05
N THR A 303 -4.95 -27.90 -1.23
CA THR A 303 -5.95 -28.96 -1.32
C THR A 303 -7.17 -28.51 -2.10
N ALA A 304 -7.79 -29.43 -2.85
CA ALA A 304 -9.08 -29.18 -3.46
C ALA A 304 -10.14 -29.05 -2.36
N VAL A 305 -11.02 -28.05 -2.52
CA VAL A 305 -12.23 -27.93 -1.72
C VAL A 305 -12.97 -29.26 -1.79
N GLN A 306 -13.10 -29.95 -0.64
CA GLN A 306 -14.23 -30.85 -0.50
C GLN A 306 -15.44 -29.95 -0.57
N GLN A 307 -16.08 -29.86 -1.74
CA GLN A 307 -17.46 -29.42 -1.74
C GLN A 307 -18.17 -30.40 -0.82
N GLU A 308 -18.41 -29.99 0.44
CA GLU A 308 -19.43 -30.63 1.24
C GLU A 308 -20.64 -30.62 0.33
N GLN A 309 -21.00 -31.80 -0.18
CA GLN A 309 -22.17 -31.92 -1.03
C GLN A 309 -23.29 -31.37 -0.16
N SER A 310 -23.73 -30.16 -0.46
CA SER A 310 -24.83 -29.54 0.27
C SER A 310 -25.92 -30.61 0.31
N GLN A 311 -26.55 -30.79 1.48
CA GLN A 311 -27.60 -31.82 1.62
C GLN A 311 -28.69 -31.68 0.53
N ILE A 312 -28.80 -30.49 -0.07
CA ILE A 312 -29.63 -30.17 -1.22
C ILE A 312 -29.13 -30.87 -2.50
N ASN A 313 -27.83 -30.88 -2.80
CA ASN A 313 -27.26 -31.53 -3.98
C ASN A 313 -27.37 -33.06 -3.90
N THR A 314 -27.23 -33.65 -2.72
CA THR A 314 -27.44 -35.10 -2.53
C THR A 314 -28.92 -35.48 -2.62
N LEU A 315 -29.82 -34.67 -2.07
CA LEU A 315 -31.27 -34.85 -2.23
C LEU A 315 -31.68 -34.69 -3.70
N LEU A 316 -31.15 -33.69 -4.41
CA LEU A 316 -31.44 -33.48 -5.83
C LEU A 316 -30.91 -34.63 -6.68
N GLN A 317 -29.68 -35.11 -6.45
CA GLN A 317 -29.15 -36.30 -7.13
C GLN A 317 -29.94 -37.56 -6.79
N SER A 318 -30.40 -37.72 -5.55
CA SER A 318 -31.24 -38.85 -5.14
C SER A 318 -32.62 -38.81 -5.81
N VAL A 319 -33.23 -37.63 -5.96
CA VAL A 319 -34.49 -37.43 -6.69
C VAL A 319 -34.31 -37.68 -8.18
N ILE A 320 -33.22 -37.20 -8.79
CA ILE A 320 -32.91 -37.42 -10.22
C ILE A 320 -32.70 -38.91 -10.50
N ASN A 321 -31.91 -39.60 -9.66
CA ASN A 321 -31.64 -41.02 -9.82
C ASN A 321 -32.85 -41.92 -9.54
N ASN A 322 -33.79 -41.47 -8.71
CA ASN A 322 -35.02 -42.20 -8.36
C ASN A 322 -36.29 -41.58 -8.98
N THR A 323 -36.19 -40.90 -10.11
CA THR A 323 -37.34 -40.32 -10.84
C THR A 323 -38.41 -41.36 -11.19
N VAL A 324 -38.00 -42.52 -11.69
CA VAL A 324 -38.92 -43.60 -12.12
C VAL A 324 -39.78 -44.16 -10.97
N PRO A 325 -39.23 -44.59 -9.81
CA PRO A 325 -40.05 -45.08 -8.71
C PRO A 325 -40.92 -43.98 -8.07
N ILE A 326 -40.46 -42.73 -8.00
CA ILE A 326 -41.25 -41.61 -7.44
C ILE A 326 -42.48 -41.34 -8.31
N VAL A 327 -42.32 -41.31 -9.64
CA VAL A 327 -43.44 -41.14 -10.58
C VAL A 327 -44.41 -42.32 -10.46
N ALA A 328 -43.92 -43.56 -10.36
CA ALA A 328 -44.76 -44.74 -10.20
C ALA A 328 -45.60 -44.72 -8.91
N ILE A 329 -45.01 -44.30 -7.78
CA ILE A 329 -45.73 -44.14 -6.50
C ILE A 329 -46.80 -43.05 -6.61
N SER A 330 -46.46 -41.90 -7.20
CA SER A 330 -47.43 -40.81 -7.38
C SER A 330 -48.61 -41.21 -8.25
N ALA A 331 -48.37 -41.92 -9.36
CA ALA A 331 -49.42 -42.47 -10.22
C ALA A 331 -50.26 -43.53 -9.47
N GLY A 332 -49.62 -44.36 -8.64
CA GLY A 332 -50.30 -45.32 -7.77
C GLY A 332 -51.24 -44.65 -6.78
N VAL A 333 -50.82 -43.56 -6.12
CA VAL A 333 -51.66 -42.80 -5.18
C VAL A 333 -52.85 -42.18 -5.90
N VAL A 334 -52.64 -41.58 -7.09
CA VAL A 334 -53.73 -41.00 -7.89
C VAL A 334 -54.73 -42.07 -8.32
N LEU A 335 -54.26 -43.24 -8.75
CA LEU A 335 -55.14 -44.38 -9.08
C LEU A 335 -55.92 -44.89 -7.87
N LEU A 336 -55.29 -44.94 -6.69
CA LEU A 336 -55.93 -45.36 -5.45
C LEU A 336 -57.02 -44.36 -5.02
N MET A 337 -56.72 -43.05 -5.12
CA MET A 337 -57.68 -41.96 -4.92
C MET A 337 -58.86 -42.07 -5.90
N TRP A 338 -58.58 -42.33 -7.17
CA TRP A 338 -59.61 -42.50 -8.20
C TRP A 338 -60.50 -43.72 -7.94
N VAL A 339 -59.92 -44.86 -7.51
CA VAL A 339 -60.67 -46.05 -7.12
C VAL A 339 -61.54 -45.77 -5.89
N LEU A 340 -61.03 -45.04 -4.89
CA LEU A 340 -61.80 -44.66 -3.71
C LEU A 340 -62.98 -43.74 -4.05
N ILE A 341 -62.77 -42.74 -4.92
CA ILE A 341 -63.83 -41.86 -5.42
C ILE A 341 -64.88 -42.67 -6.19
N ARG A 342 -64.46 -43.56 -7.09
CA ARG A 342 -65.37 -44.40 -7.88
C ARG A 342 -66.14 -45.40 -7.02
N ARG A 343 -65.52 -45.94 -5.96
CA ARG A 343 -66.19 -46.83 -5.00
C ARG A 343 -67.21 -46.10 -4.14
N ARG A 344 -66.93 -44.85 -3.75
CA ARG A 344 -67.90 -43.98 -3.08
C ARG A 344 -69.08 -43.63 -3.98
N ASN A 345 -68.82 -43.32 -5.25
CA ASN A 345 -69.87 -42.95 -6.22
C ASN A 345 -70.75 -44.14 -6.65
N ARG A 346 -70.29 -45.40 -6.47
CA ARG A 346 -71.10 -46.61 -6.67
C ARG A 346 -72.11 -46.87 -5.54
N ASN A 347 -71.86 -46.34 -4.34
CA ASN A 347 -72.72 -46.53 -3.18
C ASN A 347 -73.82 -45.46 -3.05
N SER A 348 -73.85 -44.45 -3.94
CA SER A 348 -74.87 -43.38 -3.95
C SER A 348 -75.83 -43.45 -5.14
N LEU A 349 -75.92 -44.61 -5.82
CA LEU A 349 -76.93 -44.84 -6.86
C LEU A 349 -78.01 -45.79 -6.34
N ILE A 350 -78.78 -45.32 -5.36
CA ILE A 350 -80.15 -45.78 -5.15
C ILE A 350 -81.00 -44.70 -5.82
N LEU A 351 -81.51 -45.03 -7.00
CA LEU A 351 -82.66 -44.35 -7.60
C LEU A 351 -83.82 -44.54 -6.62
N ASP A 352 -84.34 -43.44 -6.10
CA ASP A 352 -85.58 -43.38 -5.36
C ASP A 352 -86.72 -43.29 -6.38
N ASP A 353 -87.14 -44.45 -6.89
CA ASP A 353 -88.29 -44.60 -7.79
C ASP A 353 -89.39 -45.35 -7.03
N ALA A 354 -90.26 -44.61 -6.32
CA ALA A 354 -91.68 -44.91 -6.16
C ALA A 354 -92.37 -43.88 -5.23
N GLU A 355 -92.99 -42.84 -5.79
CA GLU A 355 -94.45 -42.67 -5.65
C GLU A 355 -94.97 -41.73 -6.75
N PHE A 356 -95.92 -42.26 -7.53
CA PHE A 356 -96.54 -41.68 -8.71
C PHE A 356 -97.88 -41.01 -8.36
N GLU A 357 -98.27 -40.10 -9.25
CA GLU A 357 -99.64 -39.69 -9.63
C GLU A 357 -100.34 -38.47 -8.97
N ASP A 358 -100.58 -37.52 -9.88
CA ASP A 358 -101.75 -36.65 -10.08
C ASP A 358 -101.97 -35.40 -9.21
N SER A 359 -101.74 -34.23 -9.83
CA SER A 359 -102.86 -33.37 -10.25
C SER A 359 -102.41 -32.24 -11.17
N ASP A 360 -103.32 -31.91 -12.08
CA ASP A 360 -103.20 -31.02 -13.21
C ASP A 360 -102.76 -29.57 -12.90
N ALA A 361 -102.12 -28.98 -13.92
CA ALA A 361 -102.26 -27.61 -14.42
C ALA A 361 -102.45 -26.46 -13.41
N ASP A 362 -101.50 -25.50 -13.43
CA ASP A 362 -101.78 -24.14 -13.90
C ASP A 362 -100.48 -23.30 -13.94
N GLU A 363 -100.09 -22.86 -15.15
CA GLU A 363 -99.34 -21.63 -15.40
C GLU A 363 -100.38 -20.51 -15.63
N PRO A 364 -100.15 -19.27 -15.16
CA PRO A 364 -99.53 -18.23 -16.01
C PRO A 364 -98.43 -17.42 -15.25
N VAL A 365 -97.29 -17.01 -15.83
CA VAL A 365 -97.02 -16.05 -16.93
C VAL A 365 -96.86 -14.59 -16.45
N ASP A 366 -95.71 -14.01 -16.85
CA ASP A 366 -95.36 -12.60 -17.16
C ASP A 366 -95.47 -11.50 -16.09
N GLU A 367 -94.67 -10.42 -16.07
CA GLU A 367 -93.72 -9.81 -17.01
C GLU A 367 -92.86 -8.84 -16.16
N ASP A 368 -91.54 -8.85 -16.32
CA ASP A 368 -90.71 -7.78 -16.91
C ASP A 368 -91.24 -6.34 -16.76
N ASP A 369 -90.38 -5.41 -16.32
CA ASP A 369 -89.64 -4.61 -17.30
C ASP A 369 -88.75 -3.51 -16.67
N THR A 370 -87.63 -3.31 -17.36
CA THR A 370 -86.91 -2.03 -17.60
C THR A 370 -86.07 -1.36 -16.49
N LEU A 371 -84.96 -0.68 -16.76
CA LEU A 371 -83.88 -0.66 -17.77
C LEU A 371 -82.97 0.55 -17.45
N ASN A 372 -81.66 0.42 -17.72
CA ASN A 372 -80.67 1.47 -18.08
C ASN A 372 -80.19 2.48 -17.00
N SER A 373 -78.93 2.96 -16.98
CA SER A 373 -77.88 3.05 -18.01
C SER A 373 -76.45 3.26 -17.43
N ALA A 374 -75.44 2.79 -18.18
CA ALA A 374 -74.12 3.41 -18.53
C ALA A 374 -73.10 3.75 -17.40
N ASP A 375 -71.77 3.65 -17.55
CA ASP A 375 -70.88 3.53 -18.72
C ASP A 375 -69.42 3.13 -18.30
N TYR A 376 -68.62 2.78 -19.31
CA TYR A 376 -67.23 2.24 -19.46
C TYR A 376 -66.07 3.03 -18.77
N ASP A 377 -64.79 2.61 -18.65
CA ASP A 377 -63.76 2.05 -19.59
C ASP A 377 -62.50 1.63 -18.74
N LEU A 378 -61.72 0.56 -19.01
CA LEU A 378 -60.55 0.36 -19.91
C LEU A 378 -59.15 0.41 -19.19
N ASP A 379 -58.34 -0.64 -19.46
CA ASP A 379 -56.87 -0.86 -19.41
C ASP A 379 -55.92 -0.14 -18.40
N ASP A 380 -54.96 -0.87 -17.79
CA ASP A 380 -53.49 -0.73 -18.02
C ASP A 380 -52.60 -1.56 -17.05
N TYR A 381 -51.38 -1.84 -17.51
CA TYR A 381 -50.24 -2.57 -16.93
C TYR A 381 -49.56 -1.94 -15.70
N THR A 382 -48.88 -2.80 -14.91
CA THR A 382 -47.66 -2.58 -14.09
C THR A 382 -47.59 -1.50 -12.99
N ARG A 383 -47.40 -1.94 -11.73
CA ARG A 383 -46.15 -1.85 -10.92
C ARG A 383 -46.34 -2.43 -9.50
N PRO A 384 -45.28 -3.00 -8.89
CA PRO A 384 -45.32 -3.57 -7.54
C PRO A 384 -45.33 -2.49 -6.45
N LYS A 385 -45.81 -2.88 -5.25
CA LYS A 385 -45.86 -2.05 -4.04
C LYS A 385 -44.44 -1.71 -3.54
N PRO A 386 -44.22 -0.51 -2.96
CA PRO A 386 -42.90 -0.07 -2.52
C PRO A 386 -42.41 -0.88 -1.31
N ILE A 387 -41.12 -1.22 -1.33
CA ILE A 387 -40.36 -1.66 -0.16
C ILE A 387 -40.14 -0.41 0.70
N VAL A 388 -40.63 -0.44 1.94
CA VAL A 388 -40.18 0.46 3.00
C VAL A 388 -39.06 -0.28 3.72
N ASP A 389 -37.86 0.30 3.71
CA ASP A 389 -36.70 -0.19 4.44
C ASP A 389 -37.04 -0.30 5.94
N SER A 390 -37.11 -1.52 6.45
CA SER A 390 -37.01 -1.78 7.88
C SER A 390 -35.59 -2.27 8.16
N ASP A 391 -34.81 -1.34 8.69
CA ASP A 391 -33.44 -1.52 9.15
C ASP A 391 -33.24 -2.79 10.00
N TYR A 392 -32.05 -3.33 9.81
CA TYR A 392 -31.39 -4.33 10.62
C TYR A 392 -31.60 -4.08 12.13
N ILE A 393 -32.34 -4.98 12.79
CA ILE A 393 -32.29 -5.14 14.24
C ILE A 393 -31.10 -6.04 14.55
N THR A 394 -30.01 -5.40 14.95
CA THR A 394 -28.85 -5.99 15.61
C THR A 394 -29.31 -6.76 16.86
N LYS A 395 -28.84 -8.01 17.00
CA LYS A 395 -28.98 -8.82 18.21
C LYS A 395 -28.50 -8.03 19.44
N GLN A 396 -29.42 -7.75 20.36
CA GLN A 396 -29.08 -7.35 21.73
C GLN A 396 -28.44 -8.54 22.45
N VAL A 397 -27.16 -8.41 22.76
CA VAL A 397 -26.50 -9.20 23.80
C VAL A 397 -26.69 -8.44 25.11
N ASN A 398 -27.09 -9.17 26.15
CA ASN A 398 -27.36 -8.66 27.48
C ASN A 398 -26.12 -7.97 28.09
N GLU A 399 -26.18 -6.65 28.28
CA GLU A 399 -25.26 -5.93 29.15
C GLU A 399 -25.86 -5.87 30.56
N THR A 400 -25.13 -6.43 31.52
CA THR A 400 -25.31 -6.17 32.94
C THR A 400 -24.86 -4.73 33.27
N PRO A 401 -25.60 -3.97 34.10
CA PRO A 401 -25.20 -2.60 34.43
C PRO A 401 -23.96 -2.60 35.34
N ILE A 402 -22.86 -2.04 34.84
CA ILE A 402 -21.66 -1.73 35.62
C ILE A 402 -21.93 -0.43 36.38
N LEU A 403 -21.84 -0.51 37.72
CA LEU A 403 -21.81 0.63 38.63
C LEU A 403 -20.69 1.59 38.26
N THR A 404 -21.04 2.83 37.90
CA THR A 404 -20.10 3.94 37.75
C THR A 404 -19.92 4.64 39.09
N GLU A 405 -18.86 4.30 39.82
CA GLU A 405 -18.35 5.12 40.91
C GLU A 405 -17.39 6.19 40.38
N ASN A 406 -17.76 7.46 40.60
CA ASN A 406 -16.93 8.64 40.84
C ASN A 406 -15.77 8.97 39.86
N ILE A 407 -16.06 9.82 38.88
CA ILE A 407 -15.05 10.66 38.21
C ILE A 407 -14.95 11.99 39.00
N PRO A 408 -13.79 12.35 39.59
CA PRO A 408 -13.61 13.66 40.20
C PRO A 408 -13.42 14.75 39.12
N THR A 409 -14.09 15.87 39.36
CA THR A 409 -14.12 17.08 38.53
C THR A 409 -12.78 17.82 38.44
N GLU A 410 -12.44 18.22 37.21
CA GLU A 410 -11.57 19.31 36.75
C GLU A 410 -10.72 20.08 37.80
N GLU A 411 -9.40 19.87 37.77
CA GLU A 411 -8.41 20.80 38.33
C GLU A 411 -7.88 21.77 37.24
N LYS A 412 -7.85 23.06 37.58
CA LYS A 412 -7.43 24.16 36.71
C LYS A 412 -5.92 24.10 36.39
N PRO A 413 -5.49 24.57 35.20
CA PRO A 413 -4.11 24.44 34.69
C PRO A 413 -3.11 25.43 35.32
N THR A 414 -3.25 25.75 36.61
CA THR A 414 -2.36 26.68 37.33
C THR A 414 -1.72 26.10 38.59
N ASP A 415 -2.03 24.85 38.98
CA ASP A 415 -1.53 24.24 40.23
C ASP A 415 -0.58 23.04 40.07
N ARG A 416 0.04 22.85 38.90
CA ARG A 416 1.14 21.87 38.78
C ARG A 416 2.41 22.40 39.44
N ARG A 417 2.57 22.12 40.74
CA ARG A 417 3.86 22.22 41.44
C ARG A 417 4.78 21.11 40.90
N ALA A 418 5.97 21.52 40.45
CA ALA A 418 7.01 20.60 40.00
C ALA A 418 7.44 19.66 41.14
N PHE A 419 7.62 18.39 40.82
CA PHE A 419 8.10 17.36 41.75
C PHE A 419 9.46 17.75 42.34
N THR A 420 9.52 17.72 43.67
CA THR A 420 10.74 17.72 44.47
C THR A 420 11.36 16.33 44.40
N ILE A 421 12.61 16.25 43.92
CA ILE A 421 13.48 15.09 44.10
C ILE A 421 14.15 15.25 45.46
N ASP A 422 13.76 14.42 46.43
CA ASP A 422 14.58 14.10 47.60
C ASP A 422 15.54 12.98 47.16
N ASN A 423 16.82 13.29 47.00
CA ASN A 423 17.91 13.04 47.97
C ASN A 423 18.24 11.56 48.15
N ASP A 424 19.17 11.08 47.31
CA ASP A 424 20.24 10.19 47.76
C ASP A 424 21.58 10.89 47.50
N ALA A 425 22.33 11.07 48.57
CA ALA A 425 23.61 11.74 48.59
C ALA A 425 24.74 10.72 48.55
N GLU A 426 25.72 10.90 47.66
CA GLU A 426 27.13 10.76 48.03
C GLU A 426 28.09 11.49 47.06
N PHE A 427 28.87 12.37 47.68
CA PHE A 427 30.10 13.09 47.30
C PHE A 427 30.83 12.77 45.98
N VAL A 428 31.09 13.80 45.15
CA VAL A 428 32.45 14.18 44.67
C VAL A 428 32.54 15.71 44.44
N GLU A 429 33.68 16.28 44.81
CA GLU A 429 34.01 17.70 44.92
C GLU A 429 34.07 18.52 43.62
N LYS A 430 33.52 19.74 43.73
CA LYS A 430 33.95 21.04 43.15
C LYS A 430 34.93 21.04 41.96
N ARG A 431 34.48 21.65 40.85
CA ARG A 431 35.19 22.77 40.18
C ARG A 431 34.21 23.65 39.42
N GLY A 432 34.03 24.88 39.90
CA GLY A 432 33.08 25.84 39.37
C GLY A 432 33.57 26.52 38.08
N VAL A 433 32.69 26.58 37.08
CA VAL A 433 32.81 27.48 35.93
C VAL A 433 31.57 28.37 35.89
N LYS A 434 31.77 29.66 36.24
CA LYS A 434 30.75 30.71 36.14
C LYS A 434 30.48 31.03 34.65
N ARG A 435 29.32 30.68 34.12
CA ARG A 435 28.80 31.26 32.87
C ARG A 435 27.98 32.52 33.17
N ARG A 436 28.34 33.63 32.53
CA ARG A 436 27.63 34.92 32.56
C ARG A 436 26.23 34.75 31.96
N SER A 437 25.19 35.05 32.73
CA SER A 437 23.85 35.30 32.20
C SER A 437 23.79 36.71 31.60
N GLY A 438 23.69 36.80 30.27
CA GLY A 438 23.35 38.03 29.58
C GLY A 438 21.84 38.29 29.66
N ARG A 439 21.45 39.47 30.13
CA ARG A 439 20.07 39.96 30.08
C ARG A 439 19.66 40.16 28.62
N ILE A 440 18.64 39.44 28.16
CA ILE A 440 17.91 39.74 26.91
C ILE A 440 16.70 40.60 27.30
N ASN A 441 16.77 41.90 27.00
CA ASN A 441 15.61 42.78 27.00
C ASN A 441 14.74 42.46 25.78
N ARG A 442 13.56 41.88 26.00
CA ARG A 442 12.51 41.77 24.97
C ARG A 442 11.87 43.15 24.78
N ASN A 443 12.02 43.72 23.59
CA ASN A 443 11.31 44.94 23.20
C ASN A 443 9.81 44.64 23.07
N ALA A 444 9.03 45.14 24.02
CA ALA A 444 7.58 45.28 23.93
C ALA A 444 7.27 46.54 23.11
N GLN A 445 7.33 46.46 21.78
CA GLN A 445 6.82 47.46 20.83
C GLN A 445 6.89 46.87 19.40
N GLY A 446 5.92 46.02 19.06
CA GLY A 446 5.58 45.77 17.65
C GLY A 446 4.47 46.74 17.22
N PRO A 447 4.48 47.30 16.00
CA PRO A 447 3.41 48.16 15.55
C PRO A 447 2.18 47.33 15.16
N ILE A 448 1.07 47.73 15.75
CA ILE A 448 -0.31 47.30 15.49
C ILE A 448 -0.65 47.54 14.02
N MET A 449 -0.96 46.48 13.26
CA MET A 449 -1.60 46.58 11.94
C MET A 449 -3.10 46.38 12.13
N SER A 450 -3.83 47.48 12.29
CA SER A 450 -5.29 47.53 12.21
C SER A 450 -5.76 47.42 10.77
N THR A 451 -6.81 46.64 10.58
CA THR A 451 -7.52 46.32 9.34
C THR A 451 -7.92 47.51 8.46
N LYS A 452 -7.92 47.32 7.13
CA LYS A 452 -8.80 48.07 6.21
C LYS A 452 -9.41 47.14 5.15
N ARG A 453 -10.74 46.99 5.26
CA ARG A 453 -11.65 46.40 4.28
C ARG A 453 -11.48 47.06 2.90
N LYS A 454 -11.34 46.24 1.87
CA LYS A 454 -11.40 46.63 0.45
C LYS A 454 -12.83 47.08 0.13
N ARG A 455 -12.99 48.32 -0.36
CA ARG A 455 -14.24 48.78 -0.97
C ARG A 455 -14.25 48.34 -2.45
N LEU A 456 -15.39 47.82 -2.88
CA LEU A 456 -15.72 47.55 -4.27
C LEU A 456 -16.04 48.90 -4.91
N ASP A 457 -15.06 49.55 -5.57
CA ASP A 457 -15.29 50.59 -6.57
C ASP A 457 -14.06 50.59 -7.49
N GLY A 458 -14.25 50.07 -8.69
CA GLY A 458 -13.19 49.82 -9.65
C GLY A 458 -12.58 51.10 -10.21
N LYS A 459 -11.32 51.37 -9.85
CA LYS A 459 -10.34 52.08 -10.69
C LYS A 459 -8.97 51.42 -10.51
N LEU A 460 -8.38 51.03 -11.64
CA LEU A 460 -7.06 50.41 -11.73
C LEU A 460 -5.96 51.44 -11.43
N ASP A 461 -5.02 51.10 -10.56
CA ASP A 461 -3.74 51.80 -10.47
C ASP A 461 -2.68 51.05 -11.28
N ILE A 462 -2.15 51.73 -12.29
CA ILE A 462 -1.09 51.30 -13.21
C ILE A 462 0.26 51.53 -12.51
N PRO A 463 1.18 50.55 -12.44
CA PRO A 463 2.45 50.73 -11.75
C PRO A 463 3.45 51.43 -12.66
N GLY A 464 3.72 52.71 -12.41
CA GLY A 464 4.76 53.44 -13.13
C GLY A 464 4.75 54.96 -12.91
N GLU A 465 5.08 55.43 -11.70
CA GLU A 465 5.49 56.83 -11.56
C GLU A 465 6.57 56.99 -10.47
N ARG A 466 7.75 57.45 -10.90
CA ARG A 466 8.92 57.70 -10.05
C ARG A 466 8.83 59.11 -9.48
N VAL A 467 8.79 59.24 -8.16
CA VAL A 467 8.94 60.55 -7.50
C VAL A 467 10.42 60.76 -7.11
N ILE A 468 11.00 61.81 -7.68
CA ILE A 468 12.37 62.27 -7.52
C ILE A 468 12.40 63.37 -6.44
N THR A 469 13.23 63.21 -5.41
CA THR A 469 13.76 64.30 -4.55
C THR A 469 15.05 63.77 -3.89
N GLY A 470 16.21 64.42 -3.81
CA GLY A 470 16.78 65.70 -4.19
C GLY A 470 18.22 65.70 -3.62
N LYS A 471 19.23 66.13 -4.39
CA LYS A 471 20.67 66.05 -4.05
C LYS A 471 21.17 67.24 -3.20
N LYS A 472 22.19 66.99 -2.35
CA LYS A 472 23.52 67.69 -2.18
C LYS A 472 23.94 67.87 -0.70
N PRO A 473 25.23 68.11 -0.35
CA PRO A 473 26.49 67.81 -1.05
C PRO A 473 27.58 67.15 -0.16
N VAL A 474 28.66 66.76 -0.83
CA VAL A 474 29.92 66.15 -0.34
C VAL A 474 30.86 67.20 0.28
N THR A 475 31.57 66.83 1.35
CA THR A 475 32.84 67.46 1.74
C THR A 475 33.93 66.39 1.86
N LYS A 476 35.01 66.55 1.08
CA LYS A 476 36.23 65.74 1.12
C LYS A 476 37.16 66.22 2.24
N GLN A 477 37.91 65.30 2.87
CA GLN A 477 39.30 65.58 3.28
C GLN A 477 40.16 64.29 3.35
N HIS A 478 41.40 64.46 2.89
CA HIS A 478 42.58 63.60 2.66
C HIS A 478 42.87 62.46 3.66
N GLN A 479 43.20 61.23 3.22
CA GLN A 479 44.51 60.68 2.79
C GLN A 479 45.60 60.58 3.88
N GLY A 480 45.98 59.33 4.23
CA GLY A 480 47.39 58.92 4.43
C GLY A 480 47.77 58.30 5.79
N ALA A 481 47.86 56.96 5.88
CA ALA A 481 48.96 56.19 6.52
C ALA A 481 48.72 54.65 6.45
N PRO A 482 49.76 53.81 6.31
CA PRO A 482 49.67 52.41 5.82
C PRO A 482 49.49 51.32 6.90
N PRO A 483 49.12 50.08 6.52
CA PRO A 483 48.81 48.98 7.45
C PRO A 483 50.06 48.29 8.03
N VAL A 484 50.10 48.14 9.35
CA VAL A 484 51.17 47.43 10.09
C VAL A 484 50.90 45.92 10.13
N ARG A 485 51.88 45.17 9.62
CA ARG A 485 51.98 43.69 9.59
C ARG A 485 52.23 43.14 11.00
N LYS A 486 51.34 42.31 11.55
CA LYS A 486 51.54 41.63 12.84
C LYS A 486 52.35 40.34 12.65
N VAL A 487 53.54 40.28 13.25
CA VAL A 487 54.44 39.11 13.27
C VAL A 487 54.14 38.21 14.47
N ARG A 488 54.14 36.90 14.22
CA ARG A 488 53.89 35.78 15.14
C ARG A 488 55.06 35.60 16.12
N LYS A 489 54.81 35.63 17.43
CA LYS A 489 55.81 35.30 18.48
C LYS A 489 55.85 33.78 18.72
N VAL A 490 57.04 33.19 18.58
CA VAL A 490 57.36 31.79 18.95
C VAL A 490 57.74 31.74 20.44
N ARG A 491 57.27 30.72 21.16
CA ARG A 491 57.65 30.45 22.56
C ARG A 491 58.94 29.61 22.60
N PRO A 492 59.91 29.92 23.48
CA PRO A 492 61.06 29.05 23.70
C PRO A 492 60.70 27.86 24.61
N VAL A 493 61.15 26.67 24.20
CA VAL A 493 61.13 25.42 24.98
C VAL A 493 62.28 25.47 25.99
N LYS A 494 61.97 25.23 27.27
CA LYS A 494 62.98 24.89 28.28
C LYS A 494 63.18 23.37 28.30
N LYS A 495 64.45 22.95 28.24
CA LYS A 495 64.93 21.64 28.65
C LYS A 495 64.98 21.63 30.18
N ASP A 496 64.46 20.58 30.79
CA ASP A 496 64.75 20.22 32.17
C ASP A 496 65.81 19.10 32.15
N ASP A 497 66.73 19.19 33.12
CA ASP A 497 67.84 18.29 33.39
C ASP A 497 67.40 16.90 33.90
#